data_AF-Q38Y56-F1
#
_entry.id   AF-Q38Y56-F1
#
_cell.length_a   1.000
_cell.length_b   1.000
_cell.length_c   1.000
_cell.angle_alpha   90.00
_cell.angle_beta   90.00
_cell.angle_gamma   90.00
#
_symmetry.space_group_name_H-M   'P 1'
#
loop_
_entity.id
_entity.type
_entity.pdbx_description
1 polymer ?
#
loop_
_entity_poly.entity_id
_entity_poly.type
_entity_poly.pdbx_seq_one_letter_code
_entity_poly.pdbx_strand_id
1 'polypeptide(L)' 'MASDQGLLNILRLIEVALSDPQVAADYQLATHLNKGAAAVKNGYLDSQCRNDYQQAINYFLMVNGFKVSPALIQLMSL' A
#
# COMPACT_ATOMS: atom_id res chain seq x y z
N MET A 1 -8.56 -6.49 20.83
CA MET A 1 -7.74 -7.06 19.74
C MET A 1 -8.00 -6.23 18.49
N ALA A 2 -7.13 -5.26 18.23
CA ALA A 2 -7.18 -4.42 17.02
C ALA A 2 -6.47 -5.11 15.82
N SER A 3 -6.07 -6.38 15.99
CA SER A 3 -5.14 -7.09 15.11
C SER A 3 -5.74 -7.48 13.76
N ASP A 4 -7.01 -7.88 13.70
CA ASP A 4 -7.56 -8.43 12.45
C ASP A 4 -8.21 -7.35 11.59
N GLN A 5 -8.97 -6.44 12.20
CA GLN A 5 -9.66 -5.37 11.46
C GLN A 5 -8.68 -4.35 10.86
N GLY A 6 -7.58 -4.04 11.57
CA GLY A 6 -6.54 -3.14 11.07
C GLY A 6 -5.83 -3.73 9.85
N LEU A 7 -5.44 -5.01 9.94
CA LEU A 7 -4.83 -5.75 8.83
C LEU A 7 -5.80 -5.86 7.64
N LEU A 8 -7.06 -6.22 7.86
CA LEU A 8 -8.06 -6.27 6.79
C LEU A 8 -8.28 -4.92 6.10
N ASN A 9 -8.26 -3.81 6.86
CA ASN A 9 -8.37 -2.48 6.25
C ASN A 9 -7.14 -2.14 5.41
N ILE A 10 -5.93 -2.49 5.87
CA ILE A 10 -4.70 -2.30 5.09
C ILE A 10 -4.76 -3.12 3.80
N LEU A 11 -5.14 -4.40 3.87
CA LEU A 11 -5.28 -5.25 2.69
C LEU A 11 -6.25 -4.65 1.67
N ARG A 12 -7.44 -4.22 2.14
CA ARG A 12 -8.44 -3.57 1.29
C ARG A 12 -7.88 -2.34 0.60
N LEU A 13 -7.15 -1.48 1.32
CA LEU A 13 -6.56 -0.28 0.74
C LEU A 13 -5.48 -0.62 -0.29
N ILE A 14 -4.65 -1.64 -0.03
CA ILE A 14 -3.65 -2.11 -1.00
C ILE A 14 -4.33 -2.62 -2.28
N GLU A 15 -5.37 -3.44 -2.16
CA GLU A 15 -6.08 -3.98 -3.33
C GLU A 15 -6.77 -2.88 -4.14
N VAL A 16 -7.36 -1.87 -3.48
CA VAL A 16 -7.91 -0.68 -4.16
C VAL A 16 -6.81 0.13 -4.84
N ALA A 17 -5.66 0.34 -4.19
CA ALA A 17 -4.55 1.05 -4.79
C ALA A 17 -4.02 0.34 -6.05
N LEU A 18 -3.86 -0.98 -6.00
CA LEU A 18 -3.41 -1.80 -7.14
C LEU A 18 -4.44 -1.87 -8.29
N SER A 19 -5.71 -1.52 -8.04
CA SER A 19 -6.71 -1.40 -9.10
C SER A 19 -6.58 -0.11 -9.93
N ASP A 20 -5.80 0.87 -9.46
CA ASP A 20 -5.47 2.08 -10.21
C ASP A 20 -4.44 1.75 -11.30
N PRO A 21 -4.74 1.99 -12.59
CA PRO A 21 -3.83 1.68 -13.69
C PRO A 21 -2.45 2.35 -13.57
N GLN A 22 -2.36 3.54 -12.98
CA GLN A 22 -1.07 4.21 -12.81
C GLN A 22 -0.21 3.53 -11.75
N VAL A 23 -0.85 3.05 -10.68
CA VAL A 23 -0.19 2.29 -9.62
C VAL A 23 0.25 0.91 -10.12
N ALA A 24 -0.60 0.24 -10.90
CA ALA A 24 -0.29 -1.05 -11.50
C ALA A 24 0.84 -0.94 -12.55
N ALA A 25 0.96 0.21 -13.23
CA ALA A 25 2.02 0.48 -14.20
C ALA A 25 3.37 0.82 -13.54
N ASP A 26 3.37 1.32 -12.30
CA ASP A 26 4.61 1.51 -11.53
C ASP A 26 5.06 0.20 -10.89
N TYR A 27 6.03 -0.45 -11.53
CA TYR A 27 6.54 -1.75 -11.12
C TYR A 27 7.09 -1.77 -9.68
N GLN A 28 7.78 -0.70 -9.26
CA GLN A 28 8.37 -0.63 -7.92
C GLN A 28 7.26 -0.53 -6.87
N LEU A 29 6.33 0.40 -7.06
CA LEU A 29 5.20 0.57 -6.17
C LEU A 29 4.34 -0.70 -6.09
N ALA A 30 3.94 -1.25 -7.23
CA ALA A 30 3.13 -2.46 -7.28
C ALA A 30 3.82 -3.64 -6.59
N THR A 31 5.14 -3.78 -6.71
CA THR A 31 5.91 -4.83 -6.02
C THR A 31 5.84 -4.69 -4.51
N HIS A 32 6.06 -3.48 -3.97
CA HIS A 32 6.01 -3.25 -2.53
C HIS A 32 4.59 -3.41 -1.96
N LEU A 33 3.58 -2.94 -2.68
CA LEU A 33 2.17 -3.13 -2.31
C LEU A 33 1.79 -4.62 -2.31
N ASN A 34 2.18 -5.39 -3.33
CA ASN A 34 1.91 -6.83 -3.37
C ASN A 34 2.61 -7.59 -2.24
N LYS A 35 3.83 -7.21 -1.86
CA LYS A 35 4.51 -7.77 -0.68
C LYS A 35 3.75 -7.46 0.62
N GLY A 36 3.28 -6.22 0.77
CA GLY A 36 2.43 -5.81 1.90
C GLY A 36 1.14 -6.62 1.97
N ALA A 37 0.42 -6.78 0.85
CA ALA A 37 -0.78 -7.60 0.78
C ALA A 37 -0.50 -9.07 1.14
N ALA A 38 0.60 -9.65 0.67
CA ALA A 38 0.98 -11.03 0.97
C ALA A 38 1.27 -11.21 2.47
N ALA A 39 2.01 -10.29 3.08
CA ALA A 39 2.28 -10.30 4.52
C ALA A 39 0.96 -10.25 5.31
N VAL A 40 0.09 -9.28 4.97
CA VAL A 40 -1.21 -9.10 5.64
C VAL A 40 -2.11 -10.33 5.47
N LYS A 41 -2.11 -10.98 4.29
CA LYS A 41 -2.81 -12.26 4.05
C LYS A 41 -2.26 -13.40 4.91
N ASN A 42 -0.98 -13.36 5.26
CA ASN A 42 -0.36 -14.27 6.22
C ASN A 42 -0.60 -13.87 7.69
N GLY A 43 -1.40 -12.83 7.94
CA GLY A 43 -1.81 -12.40 9.28
C GLY A 43 -0.79 -11.50 9.99
N TYR A 44 0.23 -10.98 9.29
CA TYR A 44 1.23 -10.10 9.90
C TYR A 44 1.69 -9.00 8.95
N LEU A 45 2.01 -7.82 9.49
CA LEU A 45 2.67 -6.77 8.73
C LEU A 45 3.74 -6.15 9.62
N ASP A 46 5.00 -6.48 9.36
CA ASP A 46 6.10 -5.92 10.13
C ASP A 46 6.39 -4.45 9.73
N SER A 47 7.14 -3.77 10.59
CA SER A 47 7.49 -2.36 10.43
C SER A 47 8.35 -2.11 9.19
N GLN A 48 9.15 -3.08 8.76
CA GLN A 48 9.99 -2.95 7.57
C GLN A 48 9.15 -2.96 6.31
N CYS A 49 8.28 -3.96 6.16
CA CYS A 49 7.36 -4.07 5.04
C CYS A 49 6.42 -2.87 4.95
N ARG A 50 5.96 -2.35 6.10
CA ARG A 50 5.22 -1.09 6.19
C ARG A 50 6.01 0.09 5.66
N ASN A 51 7.23 0.28 6.14
CA ASN A 51 8.10 1.37 5.70
C ASN A 51 8.39 1.27 4.19
N ASP A 52 8.68 0.07 3.69
CA ASP A 52 8.99 -0.18 2.28
C ASP A 52 7.88 0.29 1.35
N TYR A 53 6.62 -0.10 1.60
CA TYR A 53 5.53 0.38 0.76
C TYR A 53 5.26 1.88 0.98
N GLN A 54 5.40 2.42 2.19
CA GLN A 54 5.22 3.86 2.43
C GLN A 54 6.25 4.71 1.67
N GLN A 55 7.51 4.26 1.60
CA GLN A 55 8.54 4.92 0.78
C GLN A 55 8.21 4.86 -0.71
N ALA A 56 7.76 3.70 -1.20
CA ALA A 56 7.35 3.56 -2.59
C ALA A 56 6.17 4.47 -2.94
N ILE A 57 5.19 4.59 -2.03
CA ILE A 57 4.06 5.52 -2.19
C ILE A 57 4.57 6.96 -2.24
N ASN A 58 5.40 7.38 -1.29
CA ASN A 58 5.97 8.73 -1.27
C ASN A 58 6.69 9.06 -2.59
N TYR A 59 7.53 8.16 -3.08
CA TYR A 59 8.22 8.34 -4.35
C TYR A 59 7.23 8.49 -5.52
N PHE A 60 6.25 7.60 -5.60
CA PHE A 60 5.23 7.66 -6.65
C PHE A 60 4.43 8.97 -6.64
N LEU A 61 4.06 9.46 -5.45
CA LEU A 61 3.35 10.73 -5.27
C LEU A 61 4.21 11.93 -5.68
N MET A 62 5.51 11.92 -5.36
CA MET A 62 6.43 12.98 -5.77
C MET A 62 6.57 13.08 -7.29
N VAL A 63 6.56 11.94 -7.99
CA VAL A 63 6.73 11.88 -9.45
C VAL A 63 5.43 12.21 -10.20
N ASN A 64 4.28 11.72 -9.74
CA ASN A 64 3.01 11.82 -10.46
C ASN A 64 2.07 12.93 -9.94
N GLY A 65 2.42 13.57 -8.82
CA GLY A 65 1.57 14.54 -8.12
C GLY A 65 0.39 13.87 -7.39
N PHE A 66 -0.49 14.67 -6.80
CA PHE A 66 -1.62 14.19 -5.98
C PHE A 66 -2.83 13.66 -6.78
N LYS A 67 -2.71 13.46 -8.10
CA LYS A 67 -3.79 12.91 -8.95
C LYS A 67 -3.79 11.38 -8.92
N VAL A 68 -3.83 10.80 -7.73
CA VAL A 68 -3.62 9.38 -7.50
C VAL A 68 -4.75 8.77 -6.67
N SER A 69 -4.85 7.44 -6.66
CA SER A 69 -5.81 6.71 -5.84
C SER A 69 -5.86 7.21 -4.37
N PRO A 70 -7.05 7.60 -3.85
CA PRO A 70 -7.23 7.98 -2.45
C PRO A 70 -6.80 6.90 -1.45
N ALA A 71 -6.73 5.64 -1.89
CA ALA A 71 -6.25 4.53 -1.08
C ALA A 71 -4.76 4.66 -0.73
N LEU A 72 -3.94 5.22 -1.62
CA LEU A 72 -2.52 5.49 -1.34
C LEU A 72 -2.34 6.53 -0.23
N ILE A 73 -3.15 7.59 -0.25
CA ILE A 73 -3.12 8.64 0.77
C ILE A 73 -3.53 8.05 2.13
N GLN A 74 -4.55 7.19 2.15
CA GLN A 74 -4.97 6.50 3.36
C GLN A 74 -3.90 5.53 3.88
N LEU A 75 -3.21 4.79 3.01
CA LEU A 75 -2.10 3.90 3.39
C LEU A 75 -0.92 4.63 4.02
N MET A 76 -0.65 5.87 3.62
CA MET A 76 0.37 6.70 4.24
C MET A 76 0.00 7.22 5.63
N SER A 77 -1.30 7.27 5.95
CA SER A 77 -1.81 7.84 7.19
C SER A 77 -1.98 6.79 8.31
N LEU A 78 -1.62 5.53 8.04
CA LEU A 78 -1.78 4.36 8.92
C LEU A 78 -0.47 3.93 9.58
#